data_AF-G0QH50-F1
#
_entry.id   AF-G0QH50-F1
#
_cell.length_a   1.000
_cell.length_b   1.000
_cell.length_c   1.000
_cell.angle_alpha   90.00
_cell.angle_beta   90.00
_cell.angle_gamma   90.00
#
_symmetry.space_group_name_H-M   'P 1'
#
loop_
_entity.id
_entity.type
_entity.pdbx_description
1 polymer ?
#
loop_
_entity_poly.entity_id
_entity_poly.type
_entity_poly.pdbx_seq_one_letter_code
_entity_poly.pdbx_strand_id
1 'polypeptide(L)'
;MAKLLKPDPLGSIDLLSAVLVYFTQSFMPPGIVQVHAGVLVVKGLGTVIRPARLPFSMFVLGGMADVLSAAILFTGTPPVLNSYKQIVAGALLIKGLWSLFGLMKKF
;
A
#
# COMPACT_ATOMS: atom_id res chain seq x y z
N MET A 1 -24.32 16.40 7.68
CA MET A 1 -23.16 16.72 8.52
C MET A 1 -22.25 15.50 8.61
N ALA A 2 -20.95 15.69 8.40
CA ALA A 2 -19.89 14.72 8.13
C ALA A 2 -19.99 13.29 8.75
N LYS A 3 -20.10 12.28 7.87
CA LYS A 3 -19.60 10.89 8.09
C LYS A 3 -18.82 10.40 6.86
N LEU A 4 -18.10 11.31 6.18
CA LEU A 4 -17.40 11.02 4.92
C LEU A 4 -16.02 10.37 5.13
N LEU A 5 -15.46 10.48 6.33
CA LEU A 5 -14.19 9.88 6.71
C LEU A 5 -14.44 8.89 7.84
N LYS A 6 -14.45 7.60 7.52
CA LYS A 6 -14.21 6.55 8.51
C LYS A 6 -12.77 6.10 8.26
N PRO A 7 -11.79 6.55 9.05
CA PRO A 7 -10.40 6.14 8.85
C PRO A 7 -10.33 4.62 9.03
N ASP A 8 -10.23 3.91 7.91
CA ASP A 8 -9.94 2.49 7.92
C ASP A 8 -8.44 2.34 8.26
N PRO A 9 -8.08 1.60 9.32
CA PRO A 9 -6.69 1.43 9.72
C PRO A 9 -5.81 0.89 8.58
N LEU A 10 -6.35 0.04 7.70
CA LEU A 10 -5.64 -0.52 6.56
C LEU A 10 -5.40 0.52 5.47
N GLY A 11 -6.34 1.45 5.26
CA GLY A 11 -6.17 2.55 4.32
C GLY A 11 -5.15 3.59 4.79
N SER A 12 -5.09 3.83 6.10
CA SER A 12 -4.04 4.66 6.71
C SER A 12 -2.64 4.07 6.53
N ILE A 13 -2.50 2.74 6.59
CA ILE A 13 -1.23 2.05 6.29
C ILE A 13 -0.84 2.21 4.82
N ASP A 14 -1.81 2.16 3.89
CA ASP A 14 -1.55 2.40 2.46
C ASP A 14 -1.07 3.83 2.20
N LEU A 15 -1.66 4.83 2.88
CA LEU A 15 -1.21 6.22 2.76
C LEU A 15 0.18 6.44 3.35
N LEU A 16 0.43 5.90 4.55
CA LEU A 16 1.72 6.01 5.21
C LEU A 16 2.83 5.30 4.43
N SER A 17 2.54 4.13 3.90
CA SER A 17 3.46 3.39 3.03
C SER A 17 3.69 4.09 1.69
N ALA A 18 2.67 4.71 1.09
CA ALA A 18 2.82 5.50 -0.12
C ALA A 18 3.83 6.63 0.05
N VAL A 19 3.72 7.38 1.15
CA VAL A 19 4.66 8.45 1.50
C VAL A 19 6.06 7.87 1.70
N LEU A 20 6.19 6.76 2.43
CA LEU A 20 7.49 6.12 2.65
C LEU A 20 8.14 5.67 1.35
N VAL A 21 7.38 4.97 0.49
CA VAL A 21 7.84 4.48 -0.80
C VAL A 21 8.25 5.64 -1.71
N TYR A 22 7.46 6.71 -1.77
CA TYR A 22 7.74 7.89 -2.60
C TYR A 22 9.13 8.49 -2.32
N PHE A 23 9.53 8.51 -1.05
CA PHE A 23 10.81 9.05 -0.63
C PHE A 23 11.92 8.00 -0.52
N THR A 24 11.61 6.72 -0.71
CA THR A 24 12.60 5.64 -0.56
C THR A 24 13.59 5.64 -1.72
N GLN A 25 14.87 5.74 -1.39
CA GLN A 25 15.92 5.42 -2.35
C GLN A 25 15.94 3.90 -2.55
N SER A 26 15.63 3.45 -3.76
CA SER A 26 15.55 2.03 -4.11
C SER A 26 16.24 1.77 -5.45
N PHE A 27 16.36 0.49 -5.80
CA PHE A 27 16.89 0.07 -7.10
C PHE A 27 15.96 0.44 -8.27
N MET A 28 14.70 0.77 -8.02
CA MET A 28 13.76 1.15 -9.08
C MET A 28 13.99 2.59 -9.57
N PRO A 29 13.79 2.85 -10.88
CA PRO A 29 13.80 4.20 -11.41
C PRO A 29 12.83 5.13 -10.67
N PRO A 30 13.21 6.38 -10.36
CA PRO A 30 12.40 7.30 -9.56
C PRO A 30 10.97 7.49 -10.11
N GLY A 31 10.82 7.58 -11.43
CA GLY A 31 9.50 7.73 -12.06
C GLY A 31 8.57 6.55 -11.78
N ILE A 32 9.09 5.32 -11.73
CA ILE A 32 8.29 4.12 -11.44
C ILE A 32 7.87 4.12 -9.96
N VAL A 33 8.79 4.46 -9.06
CA VAL A 33 8.51 4.55 -7.61
C VAL A 33 7.44 5.60 -7.33
N GLN A 34 7.50 6.76 -7.99
CA GLN A 34 6.53 7.84 -7.81
C GLN A 34 5.14 7.47 -8.32
N VAL A 35 5.05 6.84 -9.51
CA VAL A 35 3.78 6.36 -10.05
C VAL A 35 3.18 5.28 -9.14
N HIS A 36 4.00 4.34 -8.67
CA HIS A 36 3.58 3.28 -7.76
C HIS A 36 3.10 3.84 -6.40
N ALA A 37 3.82 4.81 -5.84
CA ALA A 37 3.38 5.54 -4.65
C ALA A 37 2.03 6.25 -4.89
N GLY A 38 1.83 6.85 -6.06
CA GLY A 38 0.54 7.44 -6.46
C GLY A 38 -0.61 6.42 -6.47
N VAL A 39 -0.36 5.20 -6.96
CA VAL A 39 -1.35 4.10 -6.93
C VAL A 39 -1.74 3.76 -5.49
N LEU A 40 -0.78 3.69 -4.57
CA LEU A 40 -1.05 3.45 -3.15
C LEU A 40 -1.83 4.59 -2.50
N VAL A 41 -1.55 5.85 -2.86
CA VAL A 41 -2.33 7.00 -2.39
C VAL A 41 -3.78 6.89 -2.84
N VAL A 42 -4.02 6.62 -4.12
CA VAL A 42 -5.38 6.50 -4.67
C VAL A 42 -6.12 5.34 -4.01
N LYS A 43 -5.44 4.21 -3.80
CA LYS A 43 -6.00 3.06 -3.10
C LYS A 43 -6.33 3.36 -1.63
N GLY A 44 -5.39 3.95 -0.88
CA GLY A 44 -5.57 4.32 0.51
C GLY A 44 -6.68 5.35 0.71
N LEU A 45 -6.75 6.37 -0.16
CA LEU A 45 -7.88 7.31 -0.18
C LEU A 45 -9.19 6.60 -0.52
N GLY A 46 -9.18 5.68 -1.49
CA GLY A 46 -10.35 4.90 -1.87
C GLY A 46 -10.92 4.11 -0.68
N THR A 47 -10.07 3.43 0.09
CA THR A 47 -10.48 2.64 1.25
C THR A 47 -10.88 3.49 2.46
N VAL A 48 -10.24 4.65 2.68
CA VAL A 48 -10.56 5.59 3.77
C VAL A 48 -11.86 6.39 3.52
N ILE A 49 -12.09 6.84 2.30
CA ILE A 49 -13.25 7.68 1.95
C ILE A 49 -14.49 6.78 1.72
N ARG A 50 -14.29 5.62 1.09
CA ARG A 50 -15.39 4.71 0.77
C ARG A 50 -14.93 3.25 0.94
N PRO A 51 -15.07 2.65 2.13
CA PRO A 51 -14.76 1.23 2.36
C PRO A 51 -15.65 0.25 1.55
N ALA A 52 -16.41 0.73 0.57
CA ALA A 52 -17.36 -0.03 -0.23
C ALA A 52 -16.75 -0.47 -1.56
N ARG A 53 -16.49 -1.78 -1.67
CA ARG A 53 -16.44 -2.58 -2.91
C ARG A 53 -15.68 -1.94 -4.07
N LEU A 54 -14.37 -1.78 -3.92
CA LEU A 54 -13.52 -1.62 -5.10
C LEU A 54 -13.70 -2.85 -6.02
N PRO A 55 -13.72 -2.67 -7.35
CA PRO A 55 -13.85 -3.78 -8.28
C PRO A 55 -12.73 -4.79 -8.04
N PHE A 56 -13.03 -6.07 -8.29
CA PHE A 56 -12.13 -7.19 -8.00
C PHE A 56 -10.72 -6.99 -8.55
N SER A 57 -10.61 -6.45 -9.78
CA SER A 57 -9.34 -6.10 -10.41
C SER A 57 -8.52 -5.07 -9.62
N MET A 58 -9.14 -4.04 -9.03
CA MET A 58 -8.46 -3.08 -8.15
C MET A 58 -8.00 -3.73 -6.85
N PHE A 59 -8.70 -4.75 -6.36
CA PHE A 59 -8.28 -5.47 -5.14
C PHE A 59 -7.05 -6.33 -5.40
N VAL A 60 -6.98 -7.02 -6.55
CA VAL A 60 -5.80 -7.77 -7.02
C VAL A 60 -4.62 -6.82 -7.23
N LEU A 61 -4.81 -5.77 -8.03
CA LEU A 61 -3.77 -4.77 -8.30
C LEU A 61 -3.30 -4.10 -7.01
N GLY A 62 -4.23 -3.81 -6.10
CA GLY A 62 -3.91 -3.29 -4.78
C GLY A 62 -3.10 -4.27 -3.94
N GLY A 63 -3.42 -5.56 -3.94
CA GLY A 63 -2.65 -6.58 -3.24
C GLY A 63 -1.23 -6.73 -3.79
N MET A 64 -1.08 -6.71 -5.12
CA MET A 64 0.24 -6.69 -5.76
C MET A 64 1.00 -5.41 -5.44
N ALA A 65 0.31 -4.27 -5.40
CA ALA A 65 0.92 -3.00 -5.04
C ALA A 65 1.45 -2.99 -3.60
N ASP A 66 0.74 -3.62 -2.65
CA ASP A 66 1.21 -3.75 -1.27
C ASP A 66 2.48 -4.61 -1.17
N VAL A 67 2.50 -5.76 -1.88
CA VAL A 67 3.69 -6.64 -1.93
C VAL A 67 4.88 -5.93 -2.56
N LEU A 68 4.67 -5.19 -3.66
CA LEU A 68 5.73 -4.44 -4.32
C LEU A 68 6.26 -3.30 -3.42
N SER A 69 5.37 -2.64 -2.67
CA SER A 69 5.75 -1.63 -1.68
C SER A 69 6.60 -2.21 -0.56
N ALA A 70 6.22 -3.39 -0.05
CA ALA A 70 7.02 -4.11 0.93
C ALA A 70 8.42 -4.42 0.38
N ALA A 71 8.52 -4.89 -0.86
CA ALA A 71 9.80 -5.17 -1.52
C ALA A 71 10.66 -3.90 -1.65
N ILE A 72 10.07 -2.76 -2.05
CA ILE A 72 10.76 -1.47 -2.15
C ILE A 72 11.26 -1.02 -0.77
N LEU A 73 10.46 -1.17 0.29
CA LEU A 73 10.84 -0.75 1.64
C LEU A 73 11.87 -1.69 2.30
N PHE A 74 11.84 -2.99 1.99
CA PHE A 74 12.86 -3.93 2.46
C PHE A 74 14.22 -3.70 1.80
N THR A 75 14.23 -3.40 0.49
CA THR A 75 15.46 -3.24 -0.29
C THR A 75 15.98 -1.80 -0.29
N GLY A 76 15.11 -0.84 -0.04
CA GLY A 76 15.43 0.58 -0.09
C GLY A 76 15.74 1.21 1.27
N THR A 77 16.19 2.46 1.19
CA THR A 77 16.47 3.33 2.33
C THR A 77 15.50 4.51 2.34
N PRO A 78 14.40 4.41 3.11
CA PRO A 78 13.51 5.55 3.33
C PRO A 78 14.19 6.59 4.22
N PRO A 79 14.06 7.90 3.92
CA PRO A 79 14.66 8.97 4.71
C PRO A 79 13.95 9.20 6.05
N VAL A 80 12.73 8.68 6.20
CA VAL A 80 11.89 8.81 7.40
C VAL A 80 11.46 7.42 7.86
N LEU A 81 11.35 7.20 9.17
CA LEU A 81 10.96 5.90 9.76
C LEU A 81 11.82 4.71 9.31
N ASN A 82 13.11 4.92 8.96
CA ASN A 82 14.02 3.85 8.55
C ASN A 82 14.11 2.71 9.59
N SER A 83 14.07 3.04 10.89
CA SER A 83 14.04 2.06 11.98
C SER A 83 12.74 1.24 12.05
N TYR A 84 11.63 1.77 11.51
CA TYR A 84 10.32 1.13 11.51
C TYR A 84 9.94 0.55 10.14
N LYS A 85 10.80 0.70 9.12
CA LYS A 85 10.49 0.28 7.75
C LYS A 85 10.18 -1.21 7.64
N GLN A 86 10.83 -2.04 8.46
CA GLN A 86 10.60 -3.49 8.46
C GLN A 86 9.21 -3.85 8.98
N ILE A 87 8.68 -3.10 9.95
CA ILE A 87 7.34 -3.31 10.49
C ILE A 87 6.30 -2.89 9.45
N VAL A 88 6.49 -1.73 8.83
CA VAL A 88 5.60 -1.23 7.77
C VAL A 88 5.62 -2.17 6.56
N ALA A 89 6.81 -2.58 6.10
CA ALA A 89 6.98 -3.51 5.00
C ALA A 89 6.37 -4.88 5.32
N GLY A 90 6.54 -5.40 6.54
CA GLY A 90 5.91 -6.64 6.99
C GLY A 90 4.39 -6.56 6.99
N ALA A 91 3.82 -5.45 7.49
CA ALA A 91 2.38 -5.23 7.47
C ALA A 91 1.81 -5.19 6.05
N LEU A 92 2.49 -4.50 5.12
CA LEU A 92 2.12 -4.47 3.70
C LEU A 92 2.26 -5.83 3.04
N LEU A 93 3.32 -6.57 3.34
CA LEU A 93 3.53 -7.92 2.80
C LEU A 93 2.40 -8.85 3.22
N ILE A 94 2.09 -8.90 4.52
CA ILE A 94 1.01 -9.75 5.05
C ILE A 94 -0.32 -9.34 4.45
N LYS A 95 -0.61 -8.03 4.38
CA LYS A 95 -1.84 -7.51 3.78
C LYS A 95 -1.96 -7.85 2.30
N GLY A 96 -0.89 -7.65 1.53
CA GLY A 96 -0.82 -7.92 0.10
C GLY A 96 -0.96 -9.41 -0.21
N LEU A 97 -0.24 -10.27 0.54
CA LEU A 97 -0.38 -11.72 0.44
C LEU A 97 -1.75 -12.19 0.88
N TRP A 98 -2.32 -11.66 1.96
CA TRP A 98 -3.67 -12.00 2.40
C TRP A 98 -4.72 -11.61 1.36
N SER A 99 -4.56 -10.45 0.72
CA SER A 99 -5.39 -10.05 -0.42
C SER A 99 -5.26 -11.09 -1.53
N LEU A 100 -4.04 -11.42 -1.98
CA LEU A 100 -3.80 -12.34 -3.11
C LEU A 100 -4.23 -13.79 -2.82
N PHE A 101 -3.87 -14.36 -1.66
CA PHE A 101 -4.24 -15.72 -1.25
C PHE A 101 -5.71 -15.83 -0.84
N GLY A 102 -6.28 -14.80 -0.23
CA GLY A 102 -7.72 -14.73 0.06
C GLY A 102 -8.55 -14.74 -1.22
N LEU A 103 -8.01 -14.23 -2.33
CA LEU A 103 -8.63 -14.31 -3.66
C LEU A 103 -8.48 -15.72 -4.27
N MET A 104 -7.36 -16.43 -4.03
CA MET A 104 -7.19 -17.82 -4.49
C MET A 104 -8.21 -18.79 -3.88
N LYS A 105 -8.71 -18.53 -2.65
CA LYS A 105 -9.76 -19.36 -2.02
C LYS A 105 -11.17 -19.15 -2.60
N LYS A 106 -11.37 -18.15 -3.48
CA LYS A 106 -12.66 -17.83 -4.09
C LYS A 106 -12.84 -18.38 -5.49
N PHE A 107 -11.82 -19.02 -6.06
CA PHE A 107 -11.84 -19.81 -7.28
C PHE A 107 -11.70 -21.30 -6.93
#